data_AF-A0A817EIU2-F1
#
_entry.id   AF-A0A817EIU2-F1
#
_cell.length_a   1.000
_cell.length_b   1.000
_cell.length_c   1.000
_cell.angle_alpha   90.00
_cell.angle_beta   90.00
_cell.angle_gamma   90.00
#
_symmetry.space_group_name_H-M   'P 1'
#
loop_
_entity.id
_entity.type
_entity.pdbx_description
1 polymer ?
#
loop_
_entity_poly.entity_id
_entity_poly.type
_entity_poly.pdbx_seq_one_letter_code
_entity_poly.pdbx_strand_id
1 'polypeptide(L)'
;MSICPSIQNGSNWQSINLKSFQRDVDGNVLENLSKQCGIKYINTSSCHHIDDQGIKLITSSCSYLECWDISWCMNMNITENDIRILAESCSKFTIFKAEGCTHMTNNAAIELGKNCSNLLVLVLNRCSSLTDDSLIALAHYSPLLDTLIVANCTGLTDDTLITLEKYCYQLNKLHGIVSSEFSTLNFYQWLKSEEYAL
;
A
#
# COMPACT_ATOMS: atom_id res chain seq x y z
N MET A 1 5.81 -13.42 -7.87
CA MET A 1 4.41 -13.90 -7.87
C MET A 1 3.48 -12.70 -7.96
N SER A 2 2.51 -12.71 -8.88
CA SER A 2 1.55 -11.61 -9.04
C SER A 2 0.49 -11.72 -7.94
N ILE A 3 0.60 -10.89 -6.90
CA ILE A 3 -0.30 -10.93 -5.73
C ILE A 3 -1.63 -10.16 -5.98
N CYS A 4 -1.88 -9.68 -7.21
CA CYS A 4 -3.22 -9.28 -7.63
C CYS A 4 -3.77 -10.36 -8.57
N PRO A 5 -5.03 -10.81 -8.40
CA PRO A 5 -5.66 -11.69 -9.37
C PRO A 5 -5.57 -11.04 -10.75
N SER A 6 -4.96 -11.73 -11.71
CA SER A 6 -4.97 -11.31 -13.10
C SER A 6 -6.41 -11.19 -13.57
N ILE A 7 -6.79 -9.96 -13.94
CA ILE A 7 -8.15 -9.54 -14.27
C ILE A 7 -8.58 -10.27 -15.54
N GLN A 8 -9.45 -11.27 -15.39
CA GLN A 8 -10.13 -11.91 -16.52
C GLN A 8 -11.53 -11.33 -16.68
N ASN A 9 -11.84 -11.03 -17.95
CA ASN A 9 -13.00 -10.30 -18.45
C ASN A 9 -14.34 -10.64 -17.81
N GLY A 10 -15.10 -9.58 -17.56
CA GLY A 10 -16.49 -9.46 -18.02
C GLY A 10 -17.50 -10.42 -17.39
N SER A 11 -17.91 -10.14 -16.16
CA SER A 11 -19.28 -10.35 -15.63
C SER A 11 -19.43 -9.96 -14.15
N ASN A 12 -18.34 -9.64 -13.45
CA ASN A 12 -18.39 -9.23 -12.05
C ASN A 12 -17.52 -7.97 -11.88
N TRP A 13 -18.15 -6.82 -11.59
CA TRP A 13 -17.49 -5.50 -11.42
C TRP A 13 -16.59 -5.41 -10.18
N GLN A 14 -16.12 -6.55 -9.67
CA GLN A 14 -15.32 -6.62 -8.46
C GLN A 14 -13.87 -6.20 -8.69
N SER A 15 -13.35 -6.31 -9.93
CA SER A 15 -11.94 -6.05 -10.22
C SER A 15 -11.75 -5.20 -11.46
N ILE A 16 -11.03 -4.09 -11.32
CA ILE A 16 -10.87 -3.05 -12.34
C ILE A 16 -9.37 -2.74 -12.54
N ASN A 17 -8.90 -2.83 -13.79
CA ASN A 17 -7.55 -2.43 -14.19
C ASN A 17 -7.60 -1.18 -15.06
N LEU A 18 -7.08 -0.06 -14.57
CA LEU A 18 -6.99 1.19 -15.30
C LEU A 18 -5.56 1.54 -15.73
N LYS A 19 -4.56 0.75 -15.34
CA LYS A 19 -3.14 1.03 -15.61
C LYS A 19 -2.84 1.32 -17.09
N SER A 20 -3.48 0.60 -18.01
CA SER A 20 -3.22 0.75 -19.45
C SER A 20 -3.77 2.06 -20.04
N PHE A 21 -4.61 2.79 -19.29
CA PHE A 21 -5.28 3.99 -19.75
C PHE A 21 -4.62 5.28 -19.21
N GLN A 22 -3.75 5.19 -18.19
CA GLN A 22 -2.83 6.25 -17.70
C GLN A 22 -3.40 7.68 -17.72
N ARG A 23 -3.19 8.43 -18.82
CA ARG A 23 -3.60 9.83 -18.98
C ARG A 23 -5.10 10.00 -19.20
N ASP A 24 -5.78 8.96 -19.68
CA ASP A 24 -7.23 8.96 -19.90
C ASP A 24 -8.00 8.65 -18.60
N VAL A 25 -7.29 8.43 -17.50
CA VAL A 25 -7.87 8.14 -16.18
C VAL A 25 -7.79 9.38 -15.30
N ASP A 26 -8.95 9.98 -15.07
CA ASP A 26 -9.14 11.16 -14.23
C ASP A 26 -10.17 10.92 -13.11
N GLY A 27 -10.48 11.97 -12.33
CA GLY A 27 -11.48 11.93 -11.27
C GLY A 27 -12.88 11.51 -11.75
N ASN A 28 -13.27 11.85 -12.98
CA ASN A 28 -14.57 11.48 -13.54
C ASN A 28 -14.67 9.97 -13.79
N VAL A 29 -13.56 9.32 -14.19
CA VAL A 29 -13.52 7.86 -14.30
C VAL A 29 -13.77 7.24 -12.93
N LEU A 30 -13.11 7.72 -11.88
CA LEU A 30 -13.33 7.21 -10.51
C LEU A 30 -14.75 7.48 -10.00
N GLU A 31 -15.35 8.63 -10.31
CA GLU A 31 -16.75 8.91 -9.99
C GLU A 31 -17.70 7.91 -10.69
N ASN A 32 -17.45 7.59 -11.95
CA ASN A 32 -18.28 6.62 -12.65
C ASN A 32 -18.13 5.21 -12.08
N LEU A 33 -16.93 4.88 -11.59
CA LEU A 33 -16.70 3.62 -10.87
C LEU A 33 -17.37 3.59 -9.50
N SER A 34 -17.41 4.71 -8.78
CA SER A 34 -18.03 4.77 -7.46
C SER A 34 -19.53 4.45 -7.49
N LYS A 35 -20.18 4.64 -8.64
CA LYS A 35 -21.59 4.27 -8.89
C LYS A 35 -21.80 2.76 -9.02
N GLN A 36 -20.74 1.95 -9.14
CA GLN A 36 -20.83 0.51 -9.25
C GLN A 36 -20.74 -0.17 -7.88
N CYS A 37 -21.70 -1.05 -7.60
CA CYS A 37 -21.70 -1.82 -6.36
C CYS A 37 -20.72 -2.99 -6.44
N GLY A 38 -19.97 -3.21 -5.36
CA GLY A 38 -19.19 -4.44 -5.16
C GLY A 38 -17.77 -4.43 -5.71
N ILE A 39 -17.20 -3.25 -6.05
CA ILE A 39 -15.78 -3.16 -6.39
C ILE A 39 -14.94 -3.55 -5.17
N LYS A 40 -13.99 -4.47 -5.39
CA LYS A 40 -13.05 -4.98 -4.39
C LYS A 40 -11.60 -4.70 -4.77
N TYR A 41 -11.27 -4.66 -6.05
CA TYR A 41 -9.91 -4.53 -6.56
C TYR A 41 -9.85 -3.40 -7.58
N ILE A 42 -8.98 -2.41 -7.34
CA ILE A 42 -8.74 -1.30 -8.26
C ILE A 42 -7.24 -1.18 -8.51
N ASN A 43 -6.86 -1.09 -9.78
CA ASN A 43 -5.51 -0.71 -10.16
C ASN A 43 -5.54 0.58 -10.96
N THR A 44 -5.06 1.65 -10.34
CA THR A 44 -4.88 2.99 -10.94
C THR A 44 -3.41 3.36 -11.05
N SER A 45 -2.50 2.39 -10.98
CA SER A 45 -1.06 2.67 -11.06
C SER A 45 -0.71 3.40 -12.37
N SER A 46 0.24 4.33 -12.27
CA SER A 46 0.68 5.20 -13.37
C SER A 46 -0.43 6.06 -14.00
N CYS A 47 -1.58 6.24 -13.32
CA CYS A 47 -2.61 7.18 -13.74
C CYS A 47 -2.29 8.57 -13.20
N HIS A 48 -2.17 9.56 -14.08
CA HIS A 48 -1.57 10.85 -13.74
C HIS A 48 -2.58 11.97 -13.48
N HIS A 49 -3.87 11.78 -13.78
CA HIS A 49 -4.89 12.81 -13.67
C HIS A 49 -5.97 12.50 -12.62
N ILE A 50 -5.73 11.51 -11.76
CA ILE A 50 -6.59 11.26 -10.60
C ILE A 50 -6.41 12.39 -9.59
N ASP A 51 -7.53 12.87 -9.06
CA ASP A 51 -7.59 13.96 -8.08
C ASP A 51 -8.23 13.50 -6.75
N ASP A 52 -8.21 14.40 -5.76
CA ASP A 52 -8.73 14.18 -4.42
C ASP A 52 -10.24 13.89 -4.44
N GLN A 53 -10.99 14.58 -5.32
CA GLN A 53 -12.43 14.42 -5.45
C GLN A 53 -12.79 13.01 -5.93
N GLY A 54 -12.11 12.48 -6.95
CA GLY A 54 -12.30 11.11 -7.42
C GLY A 54 -12.03 10.07 -6.33
N ILE A 55 -11.00 10.29 -5.50
CA ILE A 55 -10.67 9.39 -4.39
C ILE A 55 -11.73 9.43 -3.30
N LYS A 56 -12.18 10.62 -2.89
CA LYS A 56 -13.24 10.76 -1.89
C LYS A 56 -14.53 10.08 -2.34
N LEU A 57 -14.89 10.21 -3.62
CA LEU A 57 -16.09 9.59 -4.18
C LEU A 57 -15.99 8.06 -4.19
N ILE A 58 -14.87 7.51 -4.63
CA ILE A 58 -14.71 6.05 -4.71
C ILE A 58 -14.57 5.41 -3.33
N THR A 59 -13.85 6.05 -2.39
CA THR A 59 -13.68 5.54 -1.02
C THR A 59 -14.97 5.60 -0.21
N SER A 60 -15.79 6.64 -0.38
CA SER A 60 -17.10 6.75 0.28
C SER A 60 -18.15 5.78 -0.25
N SER A 61 -18.04 5.37 -1.52
CA SER A 61 -19.02 4.48 -2.15
C SER A 61 -18.61 3.00 -2.12
N CYS A 62 -17.30 2.71 -2.13
CA CYS A 62 -16.76 1.36 -2.21
C CYS A 62 -16.10 0.92 -0.88
N SER A 63 -16.89 0.80 0.19
CA SER A 63 -16.39 0.40 1.53
C SER A 63 -15.88 -1.04 1.63
N TYR A 64 -16.13 -1.87 0.61
CA TYR A 64 -15.66 -3.26 0.51
C TYR A 64 -14.37 -3.41 -0.31
N LEU A 65 -13.64 -2.31 -0.56
CA LEU A 65 -12.34 -2.39 -1.23
C LEU A 65 -11.37 -3.26 -0.43
N GLU A 66 -10.83 -4.27 -1.10
CA GLU A 66 -9.86 -5.23 -0.58
C GLU A 66 -8.46 -4.96 -1.13
N CYS A 67 -8.35 -4.40 -2.34
CA CYS A 67 -7.09 -4.13 -3.00
C CYS A 67 -7.11 -2.81 -3.75
N TRP A 68 -6.11 -1.96 -3.52
CA TRP A 68 -5.88 -0.78 -4.35
C TRP A 68 -4.39 -0.57 -4.63
N ASP A 69 -4.07 -0.40 -5.91
CA ASP A 69 -2.76 0.04 -6.39
C ASP A 69 -2.82 1.48 -6.95
N ILE A 70 -2.19 2.41 -6.24
CA ILE A 70 -2.01 3.83 -6.61
C ILE A 70 -0.54 4.17 -6.96
N SER A 71 0.28 3.16 -7.25
CA SER A 71 1.71 3.33 -7.46
C SER A 71 2.05 4.20 -8.67
N TRP A 72 3.13 4.96 -8.60
CA TRP A 72 3.68 5.79 -9.69
C TRP A 72 2.77 6.90 -10.21
N CYS A 73 1.82 7.33 -9.40
CA CYS A 73 0.89 8.38 -9.78
C CYS A 73 1.46 9.77 -9.37
N MET A 74 2.63 10.11 -9.90
CA MET A 74 3.49 11.21 -9.42
C MET A 74 3.00 12.64 -9.69
N ASN A 75 1.99 12.83 -10.54
CA ASN A 75 1.47 14.14 -10.94
C ASN A 75 0.06 14.41 -10.39
N MET A 76 -0.40 13.59 -9.45
CA MET A 76 -1.73 13.73 -8.88
C MET A 76 -1.78 14.86 -7.85
N ASN A 77 -2.98 15.41 -7.68
CA ASN A 77 -3.31 16.27 -6.54
C ASN A 77 -3.70 15.43 -5.29
N ILE A 78 -3.15 14.21 -5.14
CA ILE A 78 -3.32 13.39 -3.94
C ILE A 78 -2.55 14.03 -2.80
N THR A 79 -3.19 14.10 -1.64
CA THR A 79 -2.62 14.56 -0.40
C THR A 79 -2.54 13.44 0.64
N GLU A 80 -1.81 13.67 1.72
CA GLU A 80 -1.86 12.79 2.91
C GLU A 80 -3.30 12.57 3.40
N ASN A 81 -4.14 13.61 3.31
CA ASN A 81 -5.53 13.54 3.73
C ASN A 81 -6.35 12.54 2.90
N ASP A 82 -6.01 12.33 1.62
CA ASP A 82 -6.71 11.36 0.78
C ASP A 82 -6.37 9.92 1.16
N ILE A 83 -5.11 9.65 1.52
CA ILE A 83 -4.71 8.35 2.07
C ILE A 83 -5.41 8.08 3.40
N ARG A 84 -5.54 9.11 4.25
CA ARG A 84 -6.27 9.00 5.51
C ARG A 84 -7.76 8.70 5.28
N ILE A 85 -8.44 9.44 4.41
CA ILE A 85 -9.86 9.21 4.08
C ILE A 85 -10.06 7.79 3.53
N LEU A 86 -9.14 7.34 2.68
CA LEU A 86 -9.12 5.98 2.15
C LEU A 86 -9.03 4.94 3.27
N ALA A 87 -8.10 5.12 4.21
CA ALA A 87 -7.94 4.22 5.35
C ALA A 87 -9.20 4.18 6.24
N GLU A 88 -9.75 5.36 6.58
CA GLU A 88 -10.95 5.48 7.41
C GLU A 88 -12.20 4.88 6.75
N SER A 89 -12.33 5.00 5.42
CA SER A 89 -13.53 4.57 4.69
C SER A 89 -13.50 3.09 4.27
N CYS A 90 -12.31 2.51 4.08
CA CYS A 90 -12.12 1.18 3.51
C CYS A 90 -11.32 0.26 4.45
N SER A 91 -11.94 -0.16 5.55
CA SER A 91 -11.32 -1.06 6.56
C SER A 91 -11.08 -2.51 6.11
N LYS A 92 -11.51 -2.86 4.89
CA LYS A 92 -11.39 -4.21 4.31
C LYS A 92 -10.14 -4.43 3.48
N PHE A 93 -9.22 -3.45 3.42
CA PHE A 93 -7.97 -3.63 2.69
C PHE A 93 -7.17 -4.83 3.18
N THR A 94 -6.80 -5.67 2.22
CA THR A 94 -5.85 -6.77 2.37
C THR A 94 -4.57 -6.47 1.60
N ILE A 95 -4.65 -5.71 0.49
CA ILE A 95 -3.51 -5.35 -0.35
C ILE A 95 -3.54 -3.85 -0.63
N PHE A 96 -2.48 -3.13 -0.27
CA PHE A 96 -2.33 -1.73 -0.63
C PHE A 96 -0.96 -1.46 -1.22
N LYS A 97 -0.93 -0.76 -2.36
CA LYS A 97 0.33 -0.43 -3.06
C LYS A 97 0.35 1.05 -3.39
N ALA A 98 1.41 1.72 -2.94
CA ALA A 98 1.63 3.13 -3.15
C ALA A 98 3.11 3.40 -3.46
N GLU A 99 3.73 2.58 -4.30
CA GLU A 99 5.14 2.77 -4.67
C GLU A 99 5.34 4.12 -5.36
N GLY A 100 6.37 4.86 -4.93
CA GLY A 100 6.70 6.19 -5.43
C GLY A 100 5.69 7.27 -5.02
N CYS A 101 4.79 7.01 -4.06
CA CYS A 101 3.86 8.00 -3.54
C CYS A 101 4.56 8.92 -2.53
N THR A 102 4.89 10.14 -2.96
CA THR A 102 5.54 11.16 -2.11
C THR A 102 4.68 11.64 -0.94
N HIS A 103 3.35 11.44 -1.04
CA HIS A 103 2.37 11.82 -0.02
C HIS A 103 2.08 10.70 0.99
N MET A 104 2.75 9.55 0.87
CA MET A 104 2.77 8.53 1.91
C MET A 104 3.72 8.96 3.03
N THR A 105 3.20 9.71 4.00
CA THR A 105 3.93 10.17 5.20
C THR A 105 3.80 9.16 6.35
N ASN A 106 4.57 9.37 7.43
CA ASN A 106 4.44 8.56 8.65
C ASN A 106 3.00 8.51 9.17
N ASN A 107 2.34 9.67 9.24
CA ASN A 107 0.96 9.77 9.69
C ASN A 107 0.00 9.00 8.76
N ALA A 108 0.17 9.11 7.45
CA ALA A 108 -0.63 8.36 6.47
C ALA A 108 -0.50 6.84 6.68
N ALA A 109 0.73 6.36 6.85
CA ALA A 109 1.02 4.95 7.10
C ALA A 109 0.45 4.48 8.45
N ILE A 110 0.55 5.30 9.51
CA ILE A 110 -0.03 5.01 10.83
C ILE A 110 -1.55 4.86 10.73
N GLU A 111 -2.24 5.79 10.07
CA GLU A 111 -3.69 5.75 9.90
C GLU A 111 -4.13 4.57 9.03
N LEU A 112 -3.35 4.23 8.01
CA LEU A 112 -3.57 3.01 7.23
C LEU A 112 -3.49 1.77 8.12
N GLY A 113 -2.46 1.64 8.96
CA GLY A 113 -2.32 0.52 9.89
C GLY A 113 -3.48 0.41 10.87
N LYS A 114 -3.87 1.52 11.50
CA LYS A 114 -4.95 1.57 12.50
C LYS A 114 -6.30 1.16 11.95
N ASN A 115 -6.65 1.64 10.75
CA ASN A 115 -7.99 1.48 10.19
C ASN A 115 -8.11 0.22 9.30
N CYS A 116 -6.99 -0.29 8.77
CA CYS A 116 -6.95 -1.45 7.87
C CYS A 116 -6.23 -2.63 8.54
N SER A 117 -6.79 -3.17 9.62
CA SER A 117 -6.19 -4.29 10.38
C SER A 117 -6.11 -5.63 9.63
N ASN A 118 -6.77 -5.74 8.47
CA ASN A 118 -6.75 -6.93 7.61
C ASN A 118 -5.64 -6.91 6.55
N LEU A 119 -4.74 -5.91 6.59
CA LEU A 119 -3.64 -5.80 5.64
C LEU A 119 -2.74 -7.03 5.69
N LEU A 120 -2.56 -7.65 4.52
CA LEU A 120 -1.68 -8.79 4.27
C LEU A 120 -0.47 -8.36 3.44
N VAL A 121 -0.65 -7.43 2.50
CA VAL A 121 0.41 -6.98 1.58
C VAL A 121 0.45 -5.46 1.53
N LEU A 122 1.61 -4.89 1.83
CA LEU A 122 1.85 -3.46 1.77
C LEU A 122 3.11 -3.16 0.96
N VAL A 123 2.97 -2.37 -0.11
CA VAL A 123 4.09 -1.99 -1.00
C VAL A 123 4.25 -0.47 -0.98
N LEU A 124 5.34 0.00 -0.35
CA LEU A 124 5.66 1.42 -0.13
C LEU A 124 7.07 1.76 -0.60
N ASN A 125 7.59 1.07 -1.62
CA ASN A 125 8.87 1.40 -2.23
C ASN A 125 8.95 2.90 -2.60
N ARG A 126 10.10 3.53 -2.38
CA ARG A 126 10.41 4.91 -2.77
C ARG A 126 9.50 5.95 -2.11
N CYS A 127 8.88 5.62 -0.98
CA CYS A 127 8.18 6.55 -0.12
C CYS A 127 9.19 7.19 0.85
N SER A 128 9.93 8.21 0.39
CA SER A 128 11.05 8.82 1.12
C SER A 128 10.67 9.54 2.41
N SER A 129 9.38 9.81 2.62
CA SER A 129 8.84 10.47 3.81
C SER A 129 8.61 9.51 4.99
N LEU A 130 8.85 8.21 4.79
CA LEU A 130 8.70 7.18 5.81
C LEU A 130 9.97 7.05 6.66
N THR A 131 9.77 6.97 7.98
CA THR A 131 10.80 6.65 8.97
C THR A 131 10.43 5.40 9.76
N ASP A 132 11.34 4.93 10.61
CA ASP A 132 11.14 3.76 11.46
C ASP A 132 9.79 3.82 12.21
N ASP A 133 9.42 4.97 12.78
CA ASP A 133 8.15 5.20 13.50
C ASP A 133 6.91 4.71 12.74
N SER A 134 6.88 4.92 11.42
CA SER A 134 5.76 4.48 10.59
C SER A 134 5.68 2.97 10.50
N LEU A 135 6.82 2.28 10.38
CA LEU A 135 6.88 0.83 10.32
C LEU A 135 6.63 0.20 11.69
N ILE A 136 7.09 0.83 12.78
CA ILE A 136 6.74 0.42 14.15
C ILE A 136 5.22 0.40 14.31
N ALA A 137 4.55 1.47 13.88
CA ALA A 137 3.11 1.57 14.02
C ALA A 137 2.36 0.59 13.11
N LEU A 138 2.78 0.44 11.85
CA LEU A 138 2.21 -0.55 10.94
C LEU A 138 2.34 -1.97 11.51
N ALA A 139 3.51 -2.31 12.07
CA ALA A 139 3.75 -3.58 12.73
C ALA A 139 2.78 -3.84 13.90
N HIS A 140 2.50 -2.80 14.69
CA HIS A 140 1.62 -2.89 15.84
C HIS A 140 0.12 -2.99 15.44
N TYR A 141 -0.31 -2.27 14.40
CA TYR A 141 -1.73 -2.18 14.04
C TYR A 141 -2.17 -3.18 12.97
N SER A 142 -1.24 -3.76 12.20
CA SER A 142 -1.52 -4.73 11.14
C SER A 142 -0.89 -6.09 11.46
N PRO A 143 -1.42 -6.84 12.45
CA PRO A 143 -0.82 -8.10 12.91
C PRO A 143 -0.90 -9.24 11.88
N LEU A 144 -1.71 -9.09 10.83
CA LEU A 144 -1.86 -10.05 9.74
C LEU A 144 -0.92 -9.80 8.56
N LEU A 145 -0.07 -8.77 8.64
CA LEU A 145 0.80 -8.36 7.54
C LEU A 145 1.81 -9.48 7.22
N ASP A 146 1.63 -10.12 6.07
CA ASP A 146 2.49 -11.20 5.56
C ASP A 146 3.65 -10.65 4.73
N THR A 147 3.37 -9.63 3.90
CA THR A 147 4.32 -9.07 2.95
C THR A 147 4.44 -7.57 3.11
N LEU A 148 5.63 -7.09 3.48
CA LEU A 148 5.98 -5.67 3.50
C LEU A 148 7.12 -5.40 2.51
N ILE A 149 6.94 -4.44 1.60
CA ILE A 149 7.95 -4.05 0.62
C ILE A 149 8.23 -2.54 0.74
N VAL A 150 9.43 -2.19 1.20
CA VAL A 150 9.80 -0.80 1.59
C VAL A 150 11.17 -0.38 1.03
N ALA A 151 11.40 -0.67 -0.25
CA ALA A 151 12.68 -0.39 -0.89
C ALA A 151 12.93 1.08 -1.18
N ASN A 152 14.18 1.52 -1.02
CA ASN A 152 14.60 2.90 -1.26
C ASN A 152 13.78 3.94 -0.44
N CYS A 153 13.34 3.56 0.76
CA CYS A 153 12.83 4.49 1.76
C CYS A 153 14.03 4.93 2.61
N THR A 154 14.51 6.15 2.38
CA THR A 154 15.78 6.66 2.94
C THR A 154 15.72 6.99 4.42
N GLY A 155 14.53 7.14 5.01
CA GLY A 155 14.37 7.40 6.44
C GLY A 155 14.31 6.14 7.31
N LEU A 156 14.47 4.95 6.71
CA LEU A 156 14.47 3.68 7.44
C LEU A 156 15.89 3.27 7.81
N THR A 157 16.05 2.82 9.05
CA THR A 157 17.33 2.39 9.65
C THR A 157 17.24 0.97 10.21
N ASP A 158 18.35 0.43 10.71
CA ASP A 158 18.41 -0.90 11.35
C ASP A 158 17.39 -1.06 12.51
N ASP A 159 16.94 0.03 13.14
CA ASP A 159 15.90 0.00 14.19
C ASP A 159 14.54 -0.49 13.66
N THR A 160 14.24 -0.29 12.38
CA THR A 160 13.09 -0.90 11.71
C THR A 160 13.12 -2.42 11.82
N LEU A 161 14.28 -3.05 11.56
CA LEU A 161 14.41 -4.51 11.53
C LEU A 161 14.18 -5.11 12.92
N ILE A 162 14.81 -4.51 13.94
CA ILE A 162 14.66 -4.93 15.35
C ILE A 162 13.18 -4.83 15.78
N THR A 163 12.51 -3.77 15.34
CA THR A 163 11.10 -3.56 15.67
C THR A 163 10.19 -4.56 14.98
N LEU A 164 10.38 -4.80 13.68
CA LEU A 164 9.58 -5.77 12.93
C LEU A 164 9.72 -7.17 13.53
N GLU A 165 10.93 -7.59 13.92
CA GLU A 165 11.16 -8.86 14.62
C GLU A 165 10.35 -8.97 15.93
N LYS A 166 10.23 -7.86 16.68
CA LYS A 166 9.55 -7.84 17.97
C LYS A 166 8.03 -7.81 17.88
N TYR A 167 7.46 -7.15 16.87
CA TYR A 167 6.02 -6.88 16.80
C TYR A 167 5.29 -7.61 15.68
N CYS A 168 5.98 -8.08 14.63
CA CYS A 168 5.39 -8.80 13.50
C CYS A 168 5.71 -10.30 13.53
N TYR A 169 5.01 -11.07 14.35
CA TYR A 169 5.19 -12.54 14.42
C TYR A 169 4.69 -13.30 13.17
N GLN A 170 3.95 -12.64 12.28
CA GLN A 170 3.34 -13.24 11.07
C GLN A 170 3.97 -12.72 9.77
N LEU A 171 4.96 -11.83 9.85
CA LEU A 171 5.62 -11.30 8.67
C LEU A 171 6.55 -12.38 8.13
N ASN A 172 6.16 -12.99 7.01
CA ASN A 172 6.92 -14.06 6.35
C ASN A 172 7.71 -13.57 5.13
N LYS A 173 7.51 -12.31 4.72
CA LYS A 173 8.17 -11.69 3.55
C LYS A 173 8.42 -10.20 3.77
N LEU A 174 9.64 -9.84 4.11
CA LEU A 174 10.13 -8.46 4.09
C LEU A 174 11.04 -8.30 2.88
N HIS A 175 10.58 -7.56 1.87
CA HIS A 175 11.37 -7.33 0.66
C HIS A 175 11.88 -5.89 0.58
N GLY A 176 13.11 -5.76 0.11
CA GLY A 176 13.60 -4.52 -0.46
C GLY A 176 14.29 -3.56 0.49
N ILE A 177 14.66 -3.93 1.71
CA ILE A 177 15.47 -3.08 2.58
C ILE A 177 16.89 -2.93 2.01
N VAL A 178 17.02 -2.01 1.07
CA VAL A 178 18.27 -1.57 0.44
C VAL A 178 18.28 -0.04 0.53
N SER A 179 18.20 0.49 1.75
CA SER A 179 18.66 1.86 1.99
C SER A 179 20.18 1.80 2.21
N SER A 180 20.91 2.81 1.75
CA SER A 180 22.37 2.92 1.95
C SER A 180 22.78 3.01 3.44
N GLU A 181 21.81 3.13 4.35
CA GLU A 181 22.02 3.27 5.79
C GLU A 181 21.84 1.96 6.56
N PHE A 182 21.33 0.89 5.94
CA PHE A 182 21.28 -0.42 6.58
C PHE A 182 22.68 -1.04 6.62
N SER A 183 23.10 -1.49 7.80
CA SER A 183 24.27 -2.35 7.86
C SER A 183 23.90 -3.66 7.16
N THR A 184 24.61 -3.99 6.08
CA THR A 184 24.31 -5.17 5.24
C THR A 184 24.20 -6.46 6.07
N LEU A 185 24.87 -6.49 7.22
CA LEU A 185 24.91 -7.60 8.16
C LEU A 185 23.54 -7.97 8.79
N ASN A 186 22.76 -6.99 9.26
CA ASN A 186 21.49 -7.26 9.94
C ASN A 186 20.43 -7.75 8.93
N PHE A 187 20.42 -7.21 7.72
CA PHE A 187 19.57 -7.66 6.63
C PHE A 187 19.87 -9.12 6.20
N TYR A 188 21.15 -9.49 6.07
CA TYR A 188 21.53 -10.88 5.76
C TYR A 188 21.21 -11.85 6.89
N GLN A 189 21.29 -11.43 8.15
CA GLN A 189 20.90 -12.26 9.29
C GLN A 189 19.40 -12.52 9.32
N TRP A 190 18.60 -11.48 9.05
CA TRP A 190 17.15 -11.61 8.94
C TRP A 190 16.75 -12.52 7.76
N LEU A 191 17.30 -12.31 6.56
CA LEU A 191 17.04 -13.19 5.40
C LEU A 191 17.39 -14.66 5.67
N LYS A 192 18.53 -14.91 6.35
CA LYS A 192 18.91 -16.27 6.74
C LYS A 192 17.94 -16.86 7.75
N SER A 193 17.39 -16.06 8.68
CA SER A 193 16.43 -16.56 9.66
C SER A 193 15.14 -17.08 9.02
N GLU A 194 14.69 -16.49 7.91
CA GLU A 194 13.53 -16.97 7.16
C GLU A 194 13.84 -18.11 6.17
N GLU A 195 15.05 -18.16 5.59
CA GLU A 195 15.44 -19.24 4.67
C GLU A 195 15.52 -20.62 5.37
N TYR A 196 15.63 -20.64 6.71
CA TYR A 196 15.55 -21.85 7.55
C TYR A 196 14.17 -22.05 8.22
N ALA A 197 13.17 -21.21 7.96
CA ALA A 197 11.82 -21.31 8.50
C ALA A 197 10.84 -22.06 7.56
N LEU A 198 11.33 -23.07 6.85
CA LEU A 198 10.53 -24.01 6.05
C LEU A 198 9.97 -25.17 6.88
#